data_AF-A0A1H0JDQ8-F1
#
_entry.id   AF-A0A1H0JDQ8-F1
#
_cell.length_a   1.000
_cell.length_b   1.000
_cell.length_c   1.000
_cell.angle_alpha   90.00
_cell.angle_beta   90.00
_cell.angle_gamma   90.00
#
_symmetry.space_group_name_H-M   'P 1'
#
loop_
_entity.id
_entity.type
_entity.pdbx_description
1 polymer ?
#
loop_
_entity_poly.entity_id
_entity_poly.type
_entity_poly.pdbx_seq_one_letter_code
_entity_poly.pdbx_strand_id
1 'polypeptide(L)'
;MNRSDRRRLEKEFKKVLSTAGDCCGLCGKALEHNSKTFGGFVTGSQITLAGECCVNKMVSVMASGVYVTENIDSIPRIKPNIKSSHVTQEGVATAIASIQSHFTTLDKMSDRVMRQAGIKGQPNNVYLGEIPWKADDSDWFKAHPNRSHRMRPIYSGEAVTLSKELIIPPPLENHRYEILVRQVEVGKRIRTVFCRNTKAYIPDEEEVIHAIFDIVSRSGTTGVLTFNEVEALAVRYNISLSAKPH
;
A
#
# COMPACT_ATOMS: atom_id res chain seq x y z
N MET A 1 -32.57 8.41 -17.90
CA MET A 1 -31.29 9.09 -18.23
C MET A 1 -31.26 9.42 -19.71
N ASN A 2 -31.06 10.68 -20.08
CA ASN A 2 -30.86 11.06 -21.48
C ASN A 2 -29.45 10.65 -21.93
N ARG A 3 -29.34 10.15 -23.16
CA ARG A 3 -28.08 9.76 -23.81
C ARG A 3 -27.08 10.93 -23.91
N SER A 4 -27.55 12.18 -23.99
CA SER A 4 -26.70 13.38 -24.00
C SER A 4 -25.91 13.52 -22.71
N ASP A 5 -26.57 13.37 -21.57
CA ASP A 5 -25.99 13.65 -20.25
C ASP A 5 -24.95 12.61 -19.88
N ARG A 6 -25.20 11.34 -20.24
CA ARG A 6 -24.23 10.27 -20.11
C ARG A 6 -22.95 10.54 -20.92
N ARG A 7 -23.09 10.93 -22.18
CA ARG A 7 -21.93 11.25 -23.04
C ARG A 7 -21.14 12.45 -22.51
N ARG A 8 -21.84 13.45 -21.98
CA ARG A 8 -21.21 14.62 -21.37
C ARG A 8 -20.44 14.23 -20.10
N LEU A 9 -21.04 13.41 -19.24
CA LEU A 9 -20.37 12.83 -18.08
C LEU A 9 -19.11 12.08 -18.50
N GLU A 10 -19.20 11.09 -19.40
CA GLU A 10 -18.04 10.30 -19.83
C GLU A 10 -16.89 11.18 -20.37
N LYS A 11 -17.20 12.29 -21.06
CA LYS A 11 -16.21 13.24 -21.59
C LYS A 11 -15.59 14.15 -20.51
N GLU A 12 -16.39 14.66 -19.58
CA GLU A 12 -15.95 15.64 -18.57
C GLU A 12 -15.43 14.98 -17.29
N PHE A 13 -15.87 13.75 -16.98
CA PHE A 13 -15.60 13.09 -15.71
C PHE A 13 -14.11 12.85 -15.49
N LYS A 14 -13.34 12.53 -16.55
CA LYS A 14 -11.88 12.43 -16.46
C LYS A 14 -11.23 13.75 -16.02
N LYS A 15 -11.74 14.89 -16.50
CA LYS A 15 -11.26 16.21 -16.10
C LYS A 15 -11.62 16.49 -14.64
N VAL A 16 -12.87 16.21 -14.27
CA VAL A 16 -13.35 16.38 -12.89
C VAL A 16 -12.52 15.55 -11.91
N LEU A 17 -12.20 14.29 -12.25
CA LEU A 17 -11.31 13.44 -11.46
C LEU A 17 -9.92 14.08 -11.31
N SER A 18 -9.34 14.58 -12.41
CA SER A 18 -8.02 15.23 -12.36
C SER A 18 -8.01 16.55 -11.59
N THR A 19 -9.12 17.31 -11.60
CA THR A 19 -9.22 18.61 -10.93
C THR A 19 -9.52 18.47 -9.46
N ALA A 20 -10.39 17.54 -9.09
CA ALA A 20 -10.73 17.27 -7.69
C ALA A 20 -9.57 16.57 -6.95
N GLY A 21 -8.77 15.78 -7.66
CA GLY A 21 -7.65 15.04 -7.10
C GLY A 21 -8.14 14.12 -5.97
N ASP A 22 -7.52 14.29 -4.80
CA ASP A 22 -7.81 13.53 -3.57
C ASP A 22 -8.84 14.22 -2.67
N CYS A 23 -9.61 15.18 -3.21
CA CYS A 23 -10.55 15.99 -2.46
C CYS A 23 -11.98 15.91 -3.02
N CYS A 24 -12.96 16.19 -2.17
CA CYS A 24 -14.33 16.43 -2.60
C CYS A 24 -14.40 17.70 -3.45
N GLY A 25 -14.86 17.59 -4.69
CA GLY A 25 -15.01 18.71 -5.63
C GLY A 25 -16.09 19.74 -5.27
N LEU A 26 -16.73 19.63 -4.10
CA LEU A 26 -17.71 20.60 -3.60
C LEU A 26 -17.27 21.34 -2.34
N CYS A 27 -16.73 20.63 -1.35
CA CYS A 27 -16.28 21.26 -0.10
C CYS A 27 -14.75 21.32 0.04
N GLY A 28 -14.00 20.73 -0.89
CA GLY A 28 -12.53 20.70 -0.87
C GLY A 28 -11.92 19.81 0.21
N LYS A 29 -12.72 19.14 1.06
CA LYS A 29 -12.20 18.21 2.08
C LYS A 29 -11.51 17.02 1.41
N ALA A 30 -10.36 16.61 1.96
CA ALA A 30 -9.69 15.39 1.56
C ALA A 30 -10.64 14.18 1.70
N LEU A 31 -10.58 13.27 0.73
CA LEU A 31 -11.31 12.01 0.75
C LEU A 31 -10.56 11.00 1.61
N GLU A 32 -11.30 10.27 2.45
CA GLU A 32 -10.72 9.22 3.29
C GLU A 32 -10.60 7.91 2.51
N HIS A 33 -9.62 7.07 2.90
CA HIS A 33 -9.51 5.71 2.36
C HIS A 33 -10.85 4.96 2.47
N ASN A 34 -11.22 4.23 1.41
CA ASN A 34 -12.45 3.45 1.33
C ASN A 34 -13.76 4.28 1.44
N SER A 35 -13.70 5.60 1.25
CA SER A 35 -14.89 6.47 1.21
C SER A 35 -15.66 6.33 -0.09
N LYS A 36 -17.00 6.47 -0.04
CA LYS A 36 -17.82 6.50 -1.26
C LYS A 36 -17.65 7.83 -1.98
N THR A 37 -17.57 7.76 -3.30
CA THR A 37 -17.58 8.92 -4.18
C THR A 37 -18.73 8.87 -5.16
N PHE A 38 -19.20 10.05 -5.54
CA PHE A 38 -20.38 10.24 -6.36
C PHE A 38 -20.07 11.24 -7.46
N GLY A 39 -20.29 10.85 -8.70
CA GLY A 39 -20.12 11.67 -9.90
C GLY A 39 -21.47 12.08 -10.46
N GLY A 40 -21.65 13.35 -10.82
CA GLY A 40 -22.94 13.81 -11.32
C GLY A 40 -23.09 15.33 -11.32
N PHE A 41 -24.33 15.80 -11.35
CA PHE A 41 -24.65 17.21 -11.48
C PHE A 41 -25.00 17.86 -10.15
N VAL A 42 -24.54 19.08 -9.96
CA VAL A 42 -25.05 20.03 -8.97
C VAL A 42 -25.94 21.09 -9.63
N THR A 43 -26.53 21.96 -8.81
CA THR A 43 -27.30 23.12 -9.26
C THR A 43 -26.51 23.91 -10.30
N GLY A 44 -27.14 24.25 -11.43
CA GLY A 44 -26.45 24.92 -12.55
C GLY A 44 -25.81 23.97 -13.58
N SER A 45 -26.09 22.67 -13.53
CA SER A 45 -25.64 21.68 -14.54
C SER A 45 -24.12 21.53 -14.63
N GLN A 46 -23.41 21.87 -13.56
CA GLN A 46 -21.98 21.61 -13.40
C GLN A 46 -21.76 20.15 -12.98
N ILE A 47 -20.82 19.48 -13.65
CA ILE A 47 -20.41 18.12 -13.31
C ILE A 47 -19.33 18.20 -12.21
N THR A 48 -19.50 17.41 -11.15
CA THR A 48 -18.55 17.34 -10.04
C THR A 48 -18.35 15.90 -9.54
N LEU A 49 -17.33 15.71 -8.72
CA LEU A 49 -17.09 14.53 -7.91
C LEU A 49 -17.25 14.92 -6.44
N ALA A 50 -18.22 14.34 -5.76
CA ALA A 50 -18.46 14.56 -4.34
C ALA A 50 -18.09 13.31 -3.53
N GLY A 51 -17.56 13.51 -2.32
CA GLY A 51 -17.53 12.45 -1.31
C GLY A 51 -18.88 12.34 -0.59
N GLU A 52 -18.98 11.38 0.35
CA GLU A 52 -20.15 11.23 1.23
C GLU A 52 -20.53 12.53 1.94
N CYS A 53 -19.55 13.38 2.26
CA CYS A 53 -19.76 14.68 2.90
C CYS A 53 -20.63 15.67 2.13
N CYS A 54 -20.82 15.51 0.81
CA CYS A 54 -21.56 16.46 -0.03
C CYS A 54 -22.51 15.80 -1.03
N VAL A 55 -22.77 14.50 -0.93
CA VAL A 55 -23.69 13.79 -1.85
C VAL A 55 -25.09 14.41 -1.87
N ASN A 56 -25.59 14.87 -0.73
CA ASN A 56 -26.91 15.51 -0.61
C ASN A 56 -27.02 16.86 -1.35
N LYS A 57 -25.88 17.43 -1.79
CA LYS A 57 -25.85 18.66 -2.60
C LYS A 57 -25.92 18.37 -4.11
N MET A 58 -25.93 17.10 -4.49
CA MET A 58 -26.05 16.70 -5.89
C MET A 58 -27.52 16.66 -6.30
N VAL A 59 -27.81 17.27 -7.44
CA VAL A 59 -29.15 17.24 -8.06
C VAL A 59 -29.37 15.89 -8.74
N SER A 60 -28.31 15.30 -9.30
CA SER A 60 -28.38 14.00 -9.96
C SER A 60 -27.06 13.27 -9.84
N VAL A 61 -27.10 12.07 -9.27
CA VAL A 61 -25.97 11.14 -9.20
C VAL A 61 -26.00 10.24 -10.43
N MET A 62 -24.93 10.26 -11.21
CA MET A 62 -24.80 9.53 -12.47
C MET A 62 -23.71 8.46 -12.45
N ALA A 63 -22.74 8.61 -11.56
CA ALA A 63 -21.68 7.66 -11.32
C ALA A 63 -21.45 7.54 -9.82
N SER A 64 -20.94 6.39 -9.39
CA SER A 64 -20.60 6.17 -8.00
C SER A 64 -19.46 5.18 -7.92
N GLY A 65 -18.60 5.32 -6.91
CA GLY A 65 -17.39 4.54 -6.76
C GLY A 65 -16.85 4.57 -5.34
N VAL A 66 -15.66 4.03 -5.18
CA VAL A 66 -14.92 4.02 -3.91
C VAL A 66 -13.58 4.72 -4.16
N TYR A 67 -13.22 5.64 -3.28
CA TYR A 67 -11.90 6.26 -3.26
C TYR A 67 -10.96 5.43 -2.39
N VAL A 68 -9.75 5.18 -2.89
CA VAL A 68 -8.77 4.30 -2.27
C VAL A 68 -7.42 4.99 -2.34
N THR A 69 -6.86 5.34 -1.18
CA THR A 69 -5.55 6.02 -1.06
C THR A 69 -4.37 5.04 -1.11
N GLU A 70 -4.60 3.80 -0.66
CA GLU A 70 -3.58 2.77 -0.56
C GLU A 70 -3.28 2.18 -1.95
N ASN A 71 -2.02 1.84 -2.20
CA ASN A 71 -1.60 1.16 -3.42
C ASN A 71 -2.14 -0.28 -3.44
N ILE A 72 -3.42 -0.40 -3.82
CA ILE A 72 -4.02 -1.69 -4.10
C ILE A 72 -3.83 -1.93 -5.59
N ASP A 73 -2.72 -2.60 -5.95
CA ASP A 73 -2.36 -2.94 -7.34
C ASP A 73 -3.45 -3.73 -8.09
N SER A 74 -4.43 -4.30 -7.38
CA SER A 74 -5.56 -4.98 -7.97
C SER A 74 -6.87 -4.60 -7.28
N ILE A 75 -7.69 -3.80 -7.97
CA ILE A 75 -9.11 -3.70 -7.64
C ILE A 75 -9.71 -5.10 -7.94
N PRO A 76 -10.32 -5.78 -6.96
CA PRO A 76 -10.97 -7.06 -7.20
C PRO A 76 -11.97 -6.88 -8.34
N ARG A 77 -11.88 -7.73 -9.37
CA ARG A 77 -12.93 -7.79 -10.40
C ARG A 77 -14.18 -8.35 -9.74
N ILE A 78 -14.97 -7.47 -9.14
CA ILE A 78 -16.32 -7.80 -8.71
C ILE A 78 -17.08 -8.04 -10.01
N LYS A 79 -17.25 -9.31 -10.39
CA LYS A 79 -18.23 -9.68 -11.41
C LYS A 79 -19.57 -9.31 -10.81
N PRO A 80 -20.19 -8.20 -11.22
CA PRO A 80 -21.51 -7.91 -10.72
C PRO A 80 -22.37 -9.04 -11.28
N ASN A 81 -23.11 -9.75 -10.44
CA ASN A 81 -24.13 -10.68 -10.92
C ASN A 81 -25.33 -9.87 -11.45
N ILE A 82 -25.05 -8.83 -12.24
CA ILE A 82 -26.01 -7.89 -12.81
C ILE A 82 -26.33 -8.44 -14.19
N LYS A 83 -27.42 -9.21 -14.27
CA LYS A 83 -28.06 -9.52 -15.55
C LYS A 83 -28.36 -8.20 -16.25
N SER A 84 -27.82 -8.05 -17.45
CA SER A 84 -27.53 -6.79 -18.14
C SER A 84 -28.75 -6.03 -18.71
N SER A 85 -29.93 -6.08 -18.10
CA SER A 85 -31.09 -5.36 -18.66
C SER A 85 -31.41 -4.05 -17.96
N HIS A 86 -31.25 -3.89 -16.64
CA HIS A 86 -31.41 -2.59 -15.98
C HIS A 86 -30.61 -2.52 -14.68
N VAL A 87 -29.57 -1.68 -14.64
CA VAL A 87 -28.89 -1.35 -13.38
C VAL A 87 -29.76 -0.34 -12.64
N THR A 88 -30.42 -0.78 -11.57
CA THR A 88 -31.18 0.10 -10.68
C THR A 88 -30.24 0.88 -9.75
N GLN A 89 -30.68 2.03 -9.23
CA GLN A 89 -29.91 2.78 -8.22
C GLN A 89 -29.58 1.92 -6.99
N GLU A 90 -30.51 1.08 -6.55
CA GLU A 90 -30.30 0.11 -5.47
C GLU A 90 -29.23 -0.94 -5.83
N GLY A 91 -29.18 -1.38 -7.09
CA GLY A 91 -28.14 -2.29 -7.59
C GLY A 91 -26.75 -1.65 -7.57
N VAL A 92 -26.64 -0.36 -7.91
CA VAL A 92 -25.38 0.40 -7.82
C VAL A 92 -24.95 0.56 -6.36
N ALA A 93 -25.87 0.94 -5.47
CA ALA A 93 -25.58 1.10 -4.05
C ALA A 93 -25.10 -0.23 -3.41
N THR A 94 -25.74 -1.33 -3.76
CA THR A 94 -25.37 -2.69 -3.30
C THR A 94 -23.99 -3.08 -3.84
N ALA A 95 -23.69 -2.79 -5.10
CA ALA A 95 -22.38 -3.05 -5.69
C ALA A 95 -21.28 -2.27 -4.94
N ILE A 96 -21.49 -0.98 -4.66
CA ILE A 96 -20.54 -0.15 -3.89
C ILE A 96 -20.34 -0.69 -2.49
N ALA A 97 -21.42 -1.05 -1.79
CA ALA A 97 -21.33 -1.65 -0.47
C ALA A 97 -20.52 -2.96 -0.49
N SER A 98 -20.67 -3.77 -1.53
CA SER A 98 -19.85 -4.97 -1.74
C SER A 98 -18.37 -4.63 -1.96
N ILE A 99 -18.07 -3.59 -2.75
CA ILE A 99 -16.69 -3.10 -2.95
C ILE A 99 -16.08 -2.65 -1.62
N GLN A 100 -16.79 -1.81 -0.86
CA GLN A 100 -16.29 -1.30 0.42
C GLN A 100 -16.09 -2.39 1.47
N SER A 101 -17.02 -3.36 1.53
CA SER A 101 -16.89 -4.52 2.42
C SER A 101 -15.66 -5.36 2.07
N HIS A 102 -15.31 -5.44 0.78
CA HIS A 102 -14.11 -6.14 0.35
C HIS A 102 -12.84 -5.39 0.76
N PHE A 103 -12.76 -4.08 0.53
CA PHE A 103 -11.63 -3.27 1.00
C PHE A 103 -11.50 -3.35 2.52
N THR A 104 -12.59 -3.24 3.27
CA THR A 104 -12.61 -3.44 4.73
C THR A 104 -12.01 -4.80 5.14
N THR A 105 -12.23 -5.84 4.33
CA THR A 105 -11.67 -7.18 4.58
C THR A 105 -10.17 -7.21 4.31
N LEU A 106 -9.73 -6.58 3.22
CA LEU A 106 -8.31 -6.42 2.90
C LEU A 106 -7.58 -5.62 3.99
N ASP A 107 -8.16 -4.51 4.45
CA ASP A 107 -7.61 -3.66 5.52
C ASP A 107 -7.44 -4.48 6.80
N LYS A 108 -8.46 -5.25 7.20
CA LYS A 108 -8.39 -6.15 8.36
C LYS A 108 -7.33 -7.24 8.20
N MET A 109 -7.20 -7.81 7.00
CA MET A 109 -6.15 -8.81 6.72
C MET A 109 -4.76 -8.19 6.80
N SER A 110 -4.60 -6.99 6.25
CA SER A 110 -3.38 -6.21 6.28
C SER A 110 -2.96 -5.87 7.71
N ASP A 111 -3.88 -5.30 8.49
CA ASP A 111 -3.71 -5.02 9.92
C ASP A 111 -3.29 -6.25 10.71
N ARG A 112 -3.93 -7.40 10.45
CA ARG A 112 -3.59 -8.65 11.12
C ARG A 112 -2.16 -9.08 10.80
N VAL A 113 -1.76 -9.01 9.54
CA VAL A 113 -0.40 -9.36 9.08
C VAL A 113 0.63 -8.43 9.71
N MET A 114 0.37 -7.12 9.75
CA MET A 114 1.24 -6.15 10.40
C MET A 114 1.38 -6.40 11.90
N ARG A 115 0.27 -6.66 12.59
CA ARG A 115 0.28 -6.99 14.03
C ARG A 115 1.07 -8.26 14.32
N GLN A 116 0.89 -9.32 13.52
CA GLN A 116 1.68 -10.55 13.63
C GLN A 116 3.18 -10.29 13.41
N ALA A 117 3.51 -9.29 12.60
CA ALA A 117 4.89 -8.86 12.37
C ALA A 117 5.42 -7.81 13.35
N GLY A 118 4.63 -7.39 14.35
CA GLY A 118 5.05 -6.39 15.33
C GLY A 118 5.22 -4.97 14.77
N ILE A 119 4.67 -4.68 13.58
CA ILE A 119 4.76 -3.37 12.94
C ILE A 119 3.64 -2.46 13.47
N LYS A 120 4.00 -1.27 13.93
CA LYS A 120 3.06 -0.24 14.38
C LYS A 120 2.91 0.82 13.28
N GLY A 121 1.68 1.06 12.80
CA GLY A 121 1.39 2.06 11.77
C GLY A 121 0.15 1.71 10.95
N GLN A 122 -0.21 2.59 10.01
CA GLN A 122 -1.21 2.25 8.99
C GLN A 122 -0.63 1.23 8.00
N PRO A 123 -1.46 0.34 7.44
CA PRO A 123 -1.10 -0.63 6.41
C PRO A 123 -0.60 0.00 5.11
N ASN A 124 0.64 0.45 5.17
CA ASN A 124 1.41 0.76 3.99
C ASN A 124 2.01 -0.56 3.49
N ASN A 125 1.90 -0.83 2.18
CA ASN A 125 2.66 -1.87 1.47
C ASN A 125 2.09 -3.30 1.39
N VAL A 126 0.77 -3.48 1.46
CA VAL A 126 0.15 -4.77 1.07
C VAL A 126 -0.08 -4.83 -0.43
N TYR A 127 0.95 -5.31 -1.11
CA TYR A 127 0.98 -5.45 -2.55
C TYR A 127 0.36 -6.78 -2.97
N LEU A 128 -0.61 -6.77 -3.89
CA LEU A 128 -1.26 -7.97 -4.44
C LEU A 128 -0.98 -8.26 -5.94
N GLY A 129 -0.40 -7.34 -6.72
CA GLY A 129 -0.06 -7.54 -8.15
C GLY A 129 1.15 -8.46 -8.41
N GLU A 130 1.29 -9.02 -9.61
CA GLU A 130 2.47 -9.81 -10.01
C GLU A 130 3.62 -8.87 -10.42
N ILE A 131 4.61 -8.72 -9.55
CA ILE A 131 5.82 -7.90 -9.78
C ILE A 131 7.06 -8.78 -9.60
N PRO A 132 8.16 -8.57 -10.37
CA PRO A 132 9.27 -9.51 -10.47
C PRO A 132 9.85 -9.91 -9.11
N TRP A 133 9.99 -8.94 -8.20
CA TRP A 133 10.54 -9.18 -6.88
C TRP A 133 9.64 -10.00 -5.96
N LYS A 134 8.31 -10.07 -6.20
CA LYS A 134 7.43 -10.98 -5.45
C LYS A 134 7.59 -12.43 -5.86
N ALA A 135 7.76 -12.69 -7.16
CA ALA A 135 8.04 -14.03 -7.66
C ALA A 135 9.38 -14.51 -7.11
N ASP A 136 10.41 -13.65 -7.19
CA ASP A 136 11.72 -13.88 -6.61
C ASP A 136 11.65 -14.16 -5.09
N ASP A 137 10.97 -13.30 -4.31
CA ASP A 137 10.76 -13.54 -2.88
C ASP A 137 10.02 -14.86 -2.63
N SER A 138 9.03 -15.18 -3.45
CA SER A 138 8.29 -16.42 -3.30
C SER A 138 9.12 -17.66 -3.57
N ASP A 139 9.93 -17.64 -4.61
CA ASP A 139 10.74 -18.79 -4.98
C ASP A 139 11.92 -18.96 -4.03
N TRP A 140 12.49 -17.85 -3.54
CA TRP A 140 13.50 -17.89 -2.49
C TRP A 140 12.98 -18.54 -1.21
N PHE A 141 11.80 -18.13 -0.71
CA PHE A 141 11.23 -18.73 0.51
C PHE A 141 10.79 -20.19 0.32
N LYS A 142 10.37 -20.60 -0.89
CA LYS A 142 10.13 -22.01 -1.19
C LYS A 142 11.41 -22.84 -1.11
N ALA A 143 12.53 -22.28 -1.58
CA ALA A 143 13.83 -22.93 -1.53
C ALA A 143 14.46 -22.94 -0.12
N HIS A 144 14.03 -22.04 0.77
CA HIS A 144 14.54 -21.89 2.13
C HIS A 144 13.42 -22.04 3.18
N PRO A 145 12.83 -23.25 3.34
CA PRO A 145 11.65 -23.46 4.18
C PRO A 145 11.88 -23.22 5.68
N ASN A 146 13.14 -23.20 6.12
CA ASN A 146 13.55 -22.88 7.50
C ASN A 146 13.78 -21.38 7.74
N ARG A 147 13.65 -20.53 6.71
CA ARG A 147 13.88 -19.09 6.79
C ARG A 147 12.54 -18.35 6.81
N SER A 148 12.41 -17.38 7.70
CA SER A 148 11.28 -16.43 7.70
C SER A 148 11.73 -15.02 7.32
N HIS A 149 13.04 -14.77 7.26
CA HIS A 149 13.61 -13.48 6.90
C HIS A 149 14.62 -13.59 5.75
N ARG A 150 14.57 -12.60 4.87
CA ARG A 150 15.47 -12.46 3.73
C ARG A 150 15.94 -11.01 3.62
N MET A 151 17.22 -10.85 3.30
CA MET A 151 17.79 -9.57 2.90
C MET A 151 18.22 -9.65 1.44
N ARG A 152 17.88 -8.65 0.62
CA ARG A 152 18.27 -8.63 -0.79
C ARG A 152 18.43 -7.21 -1.33
N PRO A 153 19.14 -7.02 -2.47
CA PRO A 153 19.13 -5.75 -3.17
C PRO A 153 17.72 -5.27 -3.54
N ILE A 154 17.56 -3.96 -3.58
CA ILE A 154 16.33 -3.33 -4.05
C ILE A 154 16.21 -3.46 -5.57
N TYR A 155 15.02 -3.82 -6.05
CA TYR A 155 14.74 -3.82 -7.49
C TYR A 155 14.44 -2.41 -8.00
N SER A 156 14.69 -2.19 -9.30
CA SER A 156 14.31 -0.94 -9.95
C SER A 156 12.80 -0.67 -9.80
N GLY A 157 12.46 0.53 -9.31
CA GLY A 157 11.07 0.95 -9.08
C GLY A 157 10.44 0.41 -7.79
N GLU A 158 11.05 -0.53 -7.07
CA GLU A 158 10.49 -1.10 -5.84
C GLU A 158 10.40 -0.06 -4.71
N ALA A 159 11.37 0.86 -4.64
CA ALA A 159 11.39 1.98 -3.70
C ALA A 159 10.09 2.80 -3.70
N VAL A 160 9.59 3.13 -4.89
CA VAL A 160 8.37 3.95 -5.08
C VAL A 160 7.14 3.23 -4.52
N THR A 161 7.19 1.90 -4.48
CA THR A 161 6.13 1.09 -3.88
C THR A 161 6.22 1.09 -2.35
N LEU A 162 7.38 1.23 -1.72
CA LEU A 162 7.46 1.06 -0.26
C LEU A 162 7.00 2.27 0.56
N SER A 163 6.87 3.45 -0.05
CA SER A 163 6.01 4.56 0.40
C SER A 163 6.05 5.69 -0.62
N LYS A 164 4.90 6.32 -0.88
CA LYS A 164 4.80 7.54 -1.71
C LYS A 164 5.53 8.74 -1.09
N GLU A 165 5.74 8.72 0.23
CA GLU A 165 6.37 9.79 1.01
C GLU A 165 7.83 9.47 1.38
N LEU A 166 8.32 8.24 1.12
CA LEU A 166 9.74 7.95 1.30
C LEU A 166 10.54 8.66 0.21
N ILE A 167 10.97 9.89 0.51
CA ILE A 167 12.12 10.48 -0.15
C ILE A 167 13.32 9.68 0.34
N ILE A 168 13.71 8.66 -0.44
CA ILE A 168 14.92 7.89 -0.19
C ILE A 168 16.10 8.79 -0.57
N PRO A 169 16.87 9.34 0.38
CA PRO A 169 18.02 10.16 0.02
C PRO A 169 19.02 9.31 -0.76
N PRO A 170 19.86 9.91 -1.64
CA PRO A 170 20.94 9.16 -2.26
C PRO A 170 21.77 8.49 -1.17
N PRO A 171 22.18 7.23 -1.35
CA PRO A 171 22.98 6.55 -0.35
C PRO A 171 24.30 7.30 -0.17
N LEU A 172 24.76 7.38 1.08
CA LEU A 172 26.09 7.91 1.40
C LEU A 172 27.17 7.04 0.73
N GLU A 173 28.39 7.56 0.64
CA GLU A 173 29.52 6.78 0.14
C GLU A 173 29.64 5.46 0.93
N ASN A 174 29.88 4.35 0.23
CA ASN A 174 29.93 3.01 0.82
C ASN A 174 28.62 2.57 1.48
N HIS A 175 27.47 3.10 1.07
CA HIS A 175 26.16 2.62 1.48
C HIS A 175 25.33 2.15 0.28
N ARG A 176 24.39 1.25 0.52
CA ARG A 176 23.40 0.84 -0.47
C ARG A 176 22.06 0.50 0.16
N TYR A 177 21.00 0.71 -0.59
CA TYR A 177 19.66 0.29 -0.20
C TYR A 177 19.43 -1.18 -0.50
N GLU A 178 18.88 -1.87 0.49
CA GLU A 178 18.43 -3.25 0.44
C GLU A 178 17.01 -3.34 0.97
N ILE A 179 16.36 -4.45 0.64
CA ILE A 179 15.03 -4.80 1.13
C ILE A 179 15.19 -5.91 2.15
N LEU A 180 14.59 -5.69 3.31
CA LEU A 180 14.36 -6.72 4.30
C LEU A 180 12.95 -7.24 4.11
N VAL A 181 12.83 -8.55 3.93
CA VAL A 181 11.58 -9.25 3.71
C VAL A 181 11.32 -10.18 4.89
N ARG A 182 10.12 -10.09 5.47
CA ARG A 182 9.63 -11.04 6.47
C ARG A 182 8.45 -11.80 5.92
N GLN A 183 8.52 -13.13 5.92
CA GLN A 183 7.39 -13.99 5.64
C GLN A 183 6.61 -14.25 6.93
N VAL A 184 5.38 -13.71 7.00
CA VAL A 184 4.50 -13.90 8.17
C VAL A 184 3.70 -15.20 8.02
N GLU A 185 3.24 -15.47 6.80
CA GLU A 185 2.58 -16.71 6.40
C GLU A 185 2.96 -17.04 4.94
N VAL A 186 2.70 -18.26 4.48
CA VAL A 186 2.94 -18.63 3.07
C VAL A 186 2.17 -17.67 2.15
N GLY A 187 2.89 -16.97 1.27
CA GLY A 187 2.32 -15.95 0.38
C GLY A 187 2.08 -14.56 1.00
N LYS A 188 2.23 -14.40 2.32
CA LYS A 188 2.07 -13.11 3.02
C LYS A 188 3.42 -12.61 3.52
N ARG A 189 3.89 -11.51 2.94
CA ARG A 189 5.22 -10.97 3.18
C ARG A 189 5.15 -9.48 3.45
N ILE A 190 5.99 -9.02 4.36
CA ILE A 190 6.20 -7.61 4.62
C ILE A 190 7.60 -7.23 4.17
N ARG A 191 7.72 -6.03 3.62
CA ARG A 191 8.96 -5.49 3.09
C ARG A 191 9.24 -4.14 3.73
N THR A 192 10.50 -3.91 4.08
CA THR A 192 10.98 -2.61 4.54
C THR A 192 12.32 -2.28 3.88
N VAL A 193 12.59 -0.99 3.68
CA VAL A 193 13.83 -0.49 3.09
C VAL A 193 14.86 -0.30 4.18
N PHE A 194 16.08 -0.76 3.92
CA PHE A 194 17.23 -0.63 4.80
C PHE A 194 18.42 -0.07 4.03
N CYS A 195 19.10 0.94 4.57
CA CYS A 195 20.33 1.48 4.00
C CYS A 195 21.52 0.92 4.79
N ARG A 196 22.30 0.05 4.15
CA ARG A 196 23.43 -0.61 4.82
C ARG A 196 24.75 -0.03 4.40
N ASN A 197 25.69 0.03 5.33
CA ASN A 197 27.10 0.25 5.03
C ASN A 197 27.68 -1.02 4.37
N THR A 198 28.21 -0.89 3.16
CA THR A 198 28.77 -2.00 2.38
C THR A 198 30.10 -2.50 2.91
N LYS A 199 30.80 -1.71 3.74
CA LYS A 199 32.03 -2.11 4.44
C LYS A 199 31.74 -3.03 5.63
N ALA A 200 30.53 -2.96 6.20
CA ALA A 200 30.12 -3.86 7.26
C ALA A 200 29.67 -5.20 6.66
N TYR A 201 30.26 -6.29 7.13
CA TYR A 201 29.76 -7.63 6.81
C TYR A 201 28.50 -7.91 7.63
N ILE A 202 27.44 -8.36 6.95
CA ILE A 202 26.21 -8.81 7.58
C ILE A 202 26.05 -10.29 7.19
N PRO A 203 26.14 -11.23 8.16
CA PRO A 203 25.86 -12.63 7.90
C PRO A 203 24.43 -12.81 7.39
N ASP A 204 24.24 -13.63 6.36
CA ASP A 204 22.91 -14.02 5.86
C ASP A 204 22.33 -15.17 6.72
N GLU A 205 22.21 -14.92 8.02
CA GLU A 205 21.67 -15.84 9.02
C GLU A 205 20.31 -15.34 9.50
N GLU A 206 19.38 -16.26 9.78
CA GLU A 206 17.98 -15.94 10.11
C GLU A 206 17.88 -14.97 11.29
N GLU A 207 18.61 -15.23 12.36
CA GLU A 207 18.59 -14.45 13.59
C GLU A 207 19.11 -13.03 13.37
N VAL A 208 20.13 -12.89 12.52
CA VAL A 208 20.73 -11.60 12.17
C VAL A 208 19.75 -10.77 11.34
N ILE A 209 19.20 -11.35 10.26
CA ILE A 209 18.27 -10.63 9.39
C ILE A 209 16.97 -10.30 10.12
N HIS A 210 16.47 -11.19 10.98
CA HIS A 210 15.34 -10.93 11.87
C HIS A 210 15.61 -9.73 12.79
N ALA A 211 16.77 -9.71 13.47
CA ALA A 211 17.13 -8.62 14.35
C ALA A 211 17.16 -7.26 13.63
N ILE A 212 17.75 -7.21 12.43
CA ILE A 212 17.80 -5.99 11.60
C ILE A 212 16.37 -5.58 11.19
N PHE A 213 15.54 -6.53 10.75
CA PHE A 213 14.14 -6.26 10.38
C PHE A 213 13.38 -5.63 11.54
N ASP A 214 13.52 -6.18 12.74
CA ASP A 214 12.81 -5.70 13.94
C ASP A 214 13.22 -4.27 14.33
N ILE A 215 14.47 -3.86 14.13
CA ILE A 215 14.86 -2.47 14.36
C ILE A 215 14.29 -1.56 13.30
N VAL A 216 14.55 -1.87 12.03
CA VAL A 216 14.16 -1.01 10.91
C VAL A 216 12.64 -0.81 10.87
N SER A 217 11.87 -1.84 11.23
CA SER A 217 10.41 -1.76 11.28
C SER A 217 9.86 -1.00 12.49
N ARG A 218 10.62 -0.88 13.59
CA ARG A 218 10.19 -0.20 14.83
C ARG A 218 10.66 1.25 14.93
N SER A 219 11.79 1.59 14.30
CA SER A 219 12.41 2.91 14.46
C SER A 219 11.56 4.04 13.85
N GLY A 220 10.64 3.73 12.94
CA GLY A 220 9.83 4.73 12.23
C GLY A 220 10.67 5.69 11.35
N THR A 221 11.99 5.48 11.31
CA THR A 221 12.97 6.25 10.54
C THR A 221 13.37 5.47 9.30
N THR A 222 13.84 6.20 8.28
CA THR A 222 14.35 5.65 7.03
C THR A 222 15.66 4.89 7.24
N GLY A 223 15.57 3.67 7.79
CA GLY A 223 16.47 2.54 7.50
C GLY A 223 17.98 2.71 7.72
N VAL A 224 18.47 3.73 8.42
CA VAL A 224 19.89 3.87 8.77
C VAL A 224 20.08 3.40 10.20
N LEU A 225 20.70 2.22 10.38
CA LEU A 225 21.06 1.70 11.69
C LEU A 225 22.37 2.35 12.16
N THR A 226 22.35 2.92 13.36
CA THR A 226 23.55 3.39 14.05
C THR A 226 24.33 2.21 14.63
N PHE A 227 25.64 2.40 14.84
CA PHE A 227 26.49 1.37 15.45
C PHE A 227 25.96 0.92 16.82
N ASN A 228 25.47 1.85 17.64
CA ASN A 228 24.89 1.56 18.95
C ASN A 228 23.64 0.67 18.87
N GLU A 229 22.81 0.85 17.83
CA GLU A 229 21.64 -0.01 17.60
C GLU A 229 22.06 -1.43 17.20
N VAL A 230 23.14 -1.57 16.41
CA VAL A 230 23.70 -2.88 16.03
C VAL A 230 24.34 -3.59 17.23
N GLU A 231 25.06 -2.88 18.08
CA GLU A 231 25.66 -3.44 19.30
C GLU A 231 24.60 -3.93 20.28
N ALA A 232 23.53 -3.16 20.48
CA ALA A 232 22.39 -3.56 21.31
C ALA A 232 21.68 -4.82 20.77
N LEU A 233 21.66 -5.05 19.45
CA LEU A 233 21.13 -6.27 18.85
C LEU A 233 21.97 -7.50 19.15
N ALA A 234 23.28 -7.40 18.97
CA ALA A 234 24.15 -8.53 19.19
C ALA A 234 24.04 -9.06 20.61
N VAL A 235 23.95 -8.15 21.59
CA VAL A 235 23.71 -8.48 22.99
C VAL A 235 22.35 -9.15 23.17
N ARG A 236 21.29 -8.64 22.53
CA ARG A 236 19.92 -9.16 22.67
C ARG A 236 19.72 -10.55 22.06
N TYR A 237 20.40 -10.84 20.95
CA TYR A 237 20.26 -12.10 20.22
C TYR A 237 21.41 -13.08 20.48
N ASN A 238 22.29 -12.77 21.43
CA ASN A 238 23.46 -13.57 21.78
C ASN A 238 24.35 -13.90 20.56
N ILE A 239 24.39 -12.97 19.61
CA ILE A 239 25.20 -13.09 18.39
C ILE A 239 26.63 -12.73 18.77
N SER A 240 27.57 -13.67 18.58
CA SER A 240 29.00 -13.40 18.79
C SER A 240 29.47 -12.36 17.77
N LEU A 241 29.72 -11.13 18.20
CA LEU A 241 30.38 -10.09 17.40
C LEU A 241 31.88 -10.38 17.30
N SER A 242 32.25 -11.47 16.64
CA SER A 242 33.62 -11.70 16.22
C SER A 242 33.90 -10.97 14.91
N ALA A 243 33.82 -9.64 14.94
CA ALA A 243 34.34 -8.75 13.91
C ALA A 243 34.57 -7.36 14.53
N LYS A 244 35.79 -7.13 15.04
CA LYS A 244 36.23 -5.78 15.39
C LYS A 244 36.43 -4.98 14.10
N PRO A 245 35.95 -3.74 14.01
CA PRO A 245 36.33 -2.86 12.92
C PRO A 245 37.83 -2.51 13.03
N HIS A 246 38.56 -2.66 11.93
CA HIS A 246 39.84 -1.99 11.69
C HIS A 246 39.59 -0.68 10.96
#